data_AF-A0A2W5PSH0-F1
#
_entry.id   AF-A0A2W5PSH0-F1
#
_cell.length_a   1.000
_cell.length_b   1.000
_cell.length_c   1.000
_cell.angle_alpha   90.00
_cell.angle_beta   90.00
_cell.angle_gamma   90.00
#
_symmetry.space_group_name_H-M   'P 1'
#
loop_
_entity.id
_entity.type
_entity.pdbx_description
1 polymer ?
#
loop_
_entity_poly.entity_id
_entity_poly.type
_entity_poly.pdbx_seq_one_letter_code
_entity_poly.pdbx_strand_id
1 'polypeptide(L)'
;MSTAMLTSNDAAEPAAAPVAVSPRPAPRVRRSHPLASTRVQSMLLLVALLGAWEGAVRLFKVPTHLVPPVSDIAVALWRGLATSPWAKDGFWYHGGVTVAEILLGFLIGSGVGLAIGIVVSQMPRLEALLEPYVAALQSVPKVAIAPIIVVWLGFGIGSKVMIICLLTF
;
A
#
# COMPACT_ATOMS: atom_id res chain seq x y z
N MET A 1 -35.92 -11.19 -71.35
CA MET A 1 -36.62 -10.68 -72.54
C MET A 1 -38.11 -10.85 -72.29
N SER A 2 -38.84 -9.76 -72.06
CA SER A 2 -40.32 -9.60 -72.26
C SER A 2 -41.27 -10.55 -71.50
N THR A 3 -42.42 -10.19 -70.93
CA THR A 3 -43.31 -9.03 -71.05
C THR A 3 -44.24 -9.08 -69.83
N ALA A 4 -44.58 -7.90 -69.30
CA ALA A 4 -45.60 -7.68 -68.28
C ALA A 4 -47.01 -8.17 -68.69
N MET A 5 -47.88 -8.46 -67.72
CA MET A 5 -49.12 -7.68 -67.48
C MET A 5 -50.13 -8.40 -66.57
N LEU A 6 -50.48 -7.69 -65.49
CA LEU A 6 -51.85 -7.41 -64.99
C LEU A 6 -52.73 -8.57 -64.48
N THR A 7 -52.86 -8.64 -63.16
CA THR A 7 -54.17 -8.47 -62.45
C THR A 7 -53.87 -7.80 -61.10
N SER A 8 -53.97 -6.48 -60.99
CA SER A 8 -55.08 -5.77 -60.31
C SER A 8 -55.75 -6.58 -59.20
N ASN A 9 -55.34 -6.35 -57.95
CA ASN A 9 -56.22 -6.51 -56.82
C ASN A 9 -56.04 -5.33 -55.87
N ASP A 10 -56.88 -4.32 -56.08
CA ASP A 10 -57.18 -3.26 -55.14
C ASP A 10 -57.82 -3.87 -53.88
N ALA A 11 -56.99 -4.17 -52.88
CA ALA A 11 -57.43 -4.32 -51.52
C ALA A 11 -56.93 -3.08 -50.76
N ALA A 12 -57.86 -2.18 -50.46
CA ALA A 12 -57.64 -1.01 -49.62
C ALA A 12 -57.07 -1.44 -48.25
N GLU A 13 -55.76 -1.24 -48.09
CA GLU A 13 -55.05 -1.42 -46.84
C GLU A 13 -55.40 -0.23 -45.92
N PRO A 14 -56.03 -0.42 -44.75
CA PRO A 14 -56.37 0.67 -43.87
C PRO A 14 -55.08 1.32 -43.34
N ALA A 15 -54.96 2.63 -43.60
CA ALA A 15 -53.84 3.47 -43.21
C ALA A 15 -53.39 3.20 -41.77
N ALA A 16 -52.17 2.65 -41.63
CA ALA A 16 -51.52 2.43 -40.36
C ALA A 16 -51.51 3.73 -39.54
N ALA A 17 -52.16 3.69 -38.37
CA ALA A 17 -52.20 4.79 -37.43
C ALA A 17 -50.76 5.26 -37.08
N PRO A 18 -50.52 6.57 -36.90
CA PRO A 18 -49.19 7.08 -36.60
C PRO A 18 -48.69 6.45 -35.30
N VAL A 19 -47.57 5.72 -35.38
CA VAL A 19 -46.87 5.14 -34.23
C VAL A 19 -46.53 6.29 -33.28
N ALA A 20 -47.23 6.38 -32.15
CA ALA A 20 -46.99 7.38 -31.13
C ALA A 20 -45.57 7.18 -30.57
N VAL A 21 -44.64 8.03 -30.98
CA VAL A 21 -43.28 8.08 -30.44
C VAL A 21 -43.39 8.55 -28.99
N SER A 22 -43.37 7.60 -28.05
CA SER A 22 -43.34 7.92 -26.63
C SER A 22 -42.14 8.83 -26.33
N PRO A 23 -42.33 10.00 -25.70
CA PRO A 23 -41.23 10.92 -25.43
C PRO A 23 -40.19 10.22 -24.55
N ARG A 24 -38.93 10.18 -25.03
CA ARG A 24 -37.78 9.63 -24.32
C ARG A 24 -37.68 10.36 -22.96
N PRO A 25 -37.72 9.67 -21.81
CA PRO A 25 -37.68 10.35 -20.52
C PRO A 25 -36.38 11.16 -20.42
N ALA A 26 -36.51 12.46 -20.15
CA ALA A 26 -35.37 13.35 -19.95
C ALA A 26 -34.49 12.81 -18.80
N PRO A 27 -33.14 12.89 -18.90
CA PRO A 27 -32.27 12.44 -17.84
C PRO A 27 -32.58 13.23 -16.57
N ARG A 28 -33.18 12.57 -15.58
CA ARG A 28 -33.43 13.16 -14.26
C ARG A 28 -32.06 13.45 -13.65
N VAL A 29 -31.70 14.73 -13.59
CA VAL A 29 -30.51 15.18 -12.86
C VAL A 29 -30.71 14.81 -11.40
N ARG A 30 -30.14 13.68 -11.00
CA ARG A 30 -30.16 13.18 -9.63
C ARG A 30 -29.37 14.17 -8.78
N ARG A 31 -30.05 15.04 -8.04
CA ARG A 31 -29.43 15.94 -7.07
C ARG A 31 -28.63 15.07 -6.08
N SER A 32 -27.32 15.03 -6.25
CA SER A 32 -26.42 14.34 -5.33
C SER A 32 -26.34 15.17 -4.05
N HIS A 33 -26.85 14.61 -2.94
CA HIS A 33 -26.58 15.20 -1.63
C HIS A 33 -25.05 15.17 -1.39
N PRO A 34 -24.42 16.28 -0.95
CA PRO A 34 -22.98 16.33 -0.70
C PRO A 34 -22.54 15.30 0.37
N LEU A 35 -23.47 14.89 1.25
CA LEU A 35 -23.29 13.87 2.29
C LEU A 35 -23.48 12.42 1.79
N ALA A 36 -23.95 12.21 0.55
CA ALA A 36 -24.00 10.91 -0.09
C ALA A 36 -22.68 10.54 -0.80
N SER A 37 -21.67 11.43 -0.72
CA SER A 37 -20.32 11.15 -1.19
C SER A 37 -19.62 10.23 -0.19
N THR A 38 -19.23 9.04 -0.65
CA THR A 38 -18.50 8.03 0.13
C THR A 38 -17.31 8.62 0.89
N ARG A 39 -16.62 9.62 0.32
CA ARG A 39 -15.50 10.31 0.98
C ARG A 39 -15.90 11.00 2.29
N VAL A 40 -17.04 11.68 2.31
CA VAL A 40 -17.52 12.38 3.52
C VAL A 40 -17.91 11.36 4.59
N GLN A 41 -18.54 10.26 4.19
CA GLN A 41 -18.88 9.15 5.09
C GLN A 41 -17.63 8.48 5.67
N SER A 42 -16.59 8.23 4.86
CA SER A 42 -15.32 7.68 5.34
C SER A 42 -14.61 8.61 6.32
N MET A 43 -14.59 9.93 6.05
CA MET A 43 -13.99 10.90 6.97
C MET A 43 -14.76 10.97 8.30
N LEU A 44 -16.10 10.96 8.26
CA LEU A 44 -16.92 10.94 9.47
C LEU A 44 -16.67 9.67 10.29
N LEU A 45 -16.59 8.50 9.64
CA LEU A 45 -16.27 7.24 10.31
C LEU A 45 -14.90 7.29 10.99
N LEU A 46 -13.88 7.83 10.32
CA LEU A 46 -12.55 8.00 10.88
C LEU A 46 -12.58 8.90 12.13
N VAL A 47 -13.21 10.07 12.04
CA VAL A 47 -13.32 11.00 13.17
C VAL A 47 -14.09 10.36 14.34
N ALA A 48 -15.17 9.63 14.05
CA ALA A 48 -15.93 8.92 15.06
C ALA A 48 -15.08 7.83 15.75
N LEU A 49 -14.29 7.08 14.99
CA LEU A 49 -13.39 6.05 15.54
C LEU A 49 -12.30 6.66 16.42
N LEU A 50 -11.66 7.74 15.98
CA LEU A 50 -10.64 8.44 16.77
C LEU A 50 -11.24 9.06 18.03
N GLY A 51 -12.43 9.66 17.94
CA GLY A 51 -13.15 10.20 19.08
C GLY A 51 -13.57 9.11 20.07
N ALA A 52 -14.01 7.95 19.58
CA ALA A 52 -14.34 6.80 20.42
C ALA A 52 -13.10 6.23 21.13
N TRP A 53 -11.96 6.14 20.44
CA TRP A 53 -10.68 5.78 21.06
C TRP A 53 -10.31 6.76 22.17
N GLU A 54 -10.24 8.06 21.85
CA GLU A 54 -9.89 9.11 22.80
C GLU A 54 -10.79 9.07 24.04
N GLY A 55 -12.10 8.95 23.80
CA GLY A 55 -13.12 8.84 24.83
C GLY A 55 -12.92 7.59 25.69
N ALA A 56 -12.68 6.43 25.08
CA ALA A 56 -12.44 5.18 25.79
C ALA A 56 -11.20 5.26 26.69
N VAL A 57 -10.05 5.71 26.16
CA VAL A 57 -8.80 5.83 26.92
C VAL A 57 -8.98 6.75 28.13
N ARG A 58 -9.62 7.90 27.94
CA ARG A 58 -9.87 8.87 29.02
C ARG A 58 -10.90 8.38 30.04
N LEU A 59 -12.00 7.77 29.58
CA LEU A 59 -13.07 7.27 30.44
C LEU A 59 -12.61 6.11 31.32
N PHE A 60 -11.89 5.16 30.72
CA PHE A 60 -11.36 3.99 31.44
C PHE A 60 -10.05 4.28 32.18
N LYS A 61 -9.53 5.52 32.14
CA LYS A 61 -8.27 5.95 32.76
C LYS A 61 -7.13 4.98 32.45
N VAL A 62 -7.04 4.53 31.19
CA VAL A 62 -6.02 3.59 30.76
C VAL A 62 -4.64 4.23 30.92
N PRO A 63 -3.66 3.55 31.52
CA PRO A 63 -2.31 4.07 31.63
C PRO A 63 -1.73 4.43 30.25
N THR A 64 -1.18 5.64 30.13
CA THR A 64 -0.67 6.21 28.87
C THR A 64 0.47 5.42 28.24
N HIS A 65 1.20 4.63 29.04
CA HIS A 65 2.27 3.75 28.56
C HIS A 65 1.77 2.47 27.89
N LEU A 66 0.50 2.08 28.10
CA LEU A 66 -0.13 0.96 27.41
C LEU A 66 -0.79 1.43 26.12
N VAL A 67 -1.66 2.45 26.25
CA VAL A 67 -2.38 3.03 25.12
C VAL A 67 -2.44 4.55 25.30
N PRO A 68 -1.65 5.32 24.54
CA PRO A 68 -1.74 6.76 24.58
C PRO A 68 -3.04 7.24 23.91
N PRO A 69 -3.65 8.32 24.41
CA PRO A 69 -4.75 8.99 23.73
C PRO A 69 -4.26 9.59 22.40
N VAL A 70 -5.18 9.73 21.45
CA VAL A 70 -4.90 10.26 20.11
C VAL A 70 -4.34 11.70 20.20
N SER A 71 -4.77 12.49 21.19
CA SER A 71 -4.22 13.82 21.43
C SER A 71 -2.72 13.81 21.73
N ASP A 72 -2.27 12.84 22.51
CA ASP A 72 -0.87 12.77 22.95
C ASP A 72 0.03 12.33 21.80
N ILE A 73 -0.48 11.44 20.94
CA ILE A 73 0.17 11.05 19.68
C ILE A 73 0.34 12.29 18.79
N ALA A 74 -0.70 13.12 18.63
CA ALA A 74 -0.63 14.33 17.82
C ALA A 74 0.39 15.34 18.37
N VAL A 75 0.44 15.52 19.69
CA VAL A 75 1.43 16.39 20.35
C VAL A 75 2.84 15.85 20.20
N ALA A 76 3.05 14.54 20.40
CA ALA A 76 4.35 13.89 20.23
C ALA A 76 4.84 13.99 18.78
N LEU A 77 3.95 13.79 17.81
CA LEU A 77 4.24 13.94 16.38
C LEU A 77 4.66 15.37 16.05
N TRP A 78 3.89 16.37 16.51
CA TRP A 78 4.22 17.78 16.28
C TRP A 78 5.55 18.16 16.91
N ARG A 79 5.80 17.77 18.17
CA ARG A 79 7.07 18.02 18.86
C ARG A 79 8.23 17.36 18.13
N GLY A 80 8.11 16.08 17.77
CA GLY A 80 9.16 15.33 17.07
C GLY A 80 9.52 15.92 15.70
N LEU A 81 8.53 16.47 14.97
CA LEU A 81 8.74 17.13 13.66
C LEU A 81 9.24 18.58 13.79
N ALA A 82 8.75 19.34 14.77
CA ALA A 82 9.09 20.74 14.97
C ALA A 82 10.46 20.95 15.64
N THR A 83 10.99 19.90 16.27
CA THR A 83 12.34 19.91 16.84
C THR A 83 13.38 20.01 15.71
N SER A 84 14.48 20.72 15.98
CA SER A 84 15.61 20.89 15.03
C SER A 84 16.01 19.55 14.39
N PRO A 85 16.33 19.53 13.08
CA PRO A 85 16.69 18.30 12.37
C PRO A 85 17.84 17.50 12.98
N TRP A 86 18.73 18.20 13.70
CA TRP A 86 19.94 17.64 14.31
C TRP A 86 19.78 17.31 15.79
N ALA A 87 18.62 17.63 16.38
CA ALA A 87 18.36 17.29 17.76
C ALA A 87 18.15 15.78 17.89
N LYS A 88 18.82 15.17 18.87
CA LYS A 88 18.69 13.73 19.14
C LYS A 88 17.28 13.32 19.53
N ASP A 89 16.49 14.25 20.07
CA ASP A 89 15.09 14.00 20.47
C ASP A 89 14.10 14.20 19.30
N GLY A 90 14.59 14.65 18.13
CA GLY A 90 13.80 14.90 16.93
C GLY A 90 13.69 13.68 16.01
N PHE A 91 12.59 13.58 15.27
CA PHE A 91 12.36 12.45 14.35
C PHE A 91 13.29 12.47 13.14
N TRP A 92 13.73 13.66 12.72
CA TRP A 92 14.66 13.84 11.61
C TRP A 92 16.02 13.20 11.86
N TYR A 93 16.55 13.31 13.08
CA TYR A 93 17.84 12.71 13.43
C TYR A 93 17.77 11.18 13.31
N HIS A 94 16.77 10.55 13.94
CA HIS A 94 16.57 9.10 13.86
C HIS A 94 16.21 8.61 12.46
N GLY A 95 15.43 9.39 11.71
CA GLY A 95 15.15 9.13 10.30
C GLY A 95 16.42 9.13 9.46
N GLY A 96 17.27 10.13 9.63
CA GLY A 96 18.58 10.23 8.96
C GLY A 96 19.50 9.06 9.30
N VAL A 97 19.57 8.67 10.58
CA VAL A 97 20.32 7.47 11.02
C VAL A 97 19.80 6.21 10.34
N THR A 98 18.47 6.03 10.29
CA THR A 98 17.84 4.88 9.63
C THR A 98 18.14 4.84 8.14
N VAL A 99 18.07 5.99 7.45
CA VAL A 99 18.43 6.10 6.03
C VAL A 99 19.90 5.77 5.82
N ALA A 100 20.80 6.26 6.67
CA ALA A 100 22.22 5.95 6.59
C ALA A 100 22.49 4.45 6.80
N GLU A 101 21.84 3.84 7.78
CA GLU A 101 21.88 2.39 8.04
C GLU A 101 21.40 1.61 6.81
N ILE A 102 20.27 2.01 6.20
CA ILE A 102 19.71 1.42 4.98
C ILE A 102 20.70 1.53 3.82
N LEU A 103 21.22 2.73 3.54
CA LEU A 103 22.12 2.94 2.43
C LEU A 103 23.42 2.13 2.59
N LEU A 104 23.98 2.12 3.80
CA LEU A 104 25.21 1.38 4.07
C LEU A 104 24.99 -0.13 3.91
N GLY A 105 23.93 -0.67 4.52
CA GLY A 105 23.59 -2.09 4.41
C GLY A 105 23.22 -2.49 2.98
N PHE A 106 22.50 -1.64 2.26
CA PHE A 106 22.13 -1.88 0.87
C PHE A 106 23.37 -1.90 -0.04
N LEU A 107 24.27 -0.93 0.08
CA LEU A 107 25.48 -0.86 -0.75
C LEU A 107 26.40 -2.07 -0.51
N ILE A 108 26.60 -2.43 0.75
CA ILE A 108 27.42 -3.59 1.12
C ILE A 108 26.73 -4.88 0.67
N GLY A 109 25.46 -5.05 1.02
CA GLY A 109 24.68 -6.26 0.72
C GLY A 109 24.53 -6.51 -0.78
N SER A 110 24.12 -5.49 -1.54
CA SER A 110 24.01 -5.58 -3.00
C SER A 110 25.37 -5.79 -3.67
N GLY A 111 26.42 -5.11 -3.20
CA GLY A 111 27.77 -5.29 -3.75
C GLY A 111 28.27 -6.73 -3.57
N VAL A 112 28.13 -7.28 -2.36
CA VAL A 112 28.52 -8.66 -2.07
C VAL A 112 27.63 -9.66 -2.80
N GLY A 113 26.31 -9.49 -2.75
CA GLY A 113 25.35 -10.37 -3.42
C GLY A 113 25.54 -10.40 -4.94
N LEU A 114 25.76 -9.24 -5.56
CA LEU A 114 26.05 -9.13 -6.99
C LEU A 114 27.39 -9.79 -7.34
N ALA A 115 28.44 -9.55 -6.56
CA ALA A 115 29.73 -10.17 -6.79
C ALA A 115 29.65 -11.71 -6.72
N ILE A 116 28.96 -12.25 -5.71
CA ILE A 116 28.73 -13.70 -5.57
C ILE A 116 27.88 -14.22 -6.75
N GLY A 117 26.79 -13.53 -7.10
CA GLY A 117 25.94 -13.91 -8.23
C GLY A 117 26.67 -13.95 -9.57
N ILE A 118 27.55 -12.98 -9.83
CA ILE A 118 28.39 -12.96 -11.03
C ILE A 118 29.38 -14.14 -11.06
N VAL A 119 29.95 -14.53 -9.92
CA VAL A 119 30.86 -15.68 -9.85
C VAL A 119 30.09 -16.99 -10.06
N VAL A 120 28.92 -17.14 -9.44
CA VAL A 120 28.10 -18.36 -9.54
C VAL A 120 27.56 -18.54 -10.95
N SER A 121 27.08 -17.46 -11.59
CA SER A 121 26.52 -17.52 -12.96
C SER A 121 27.55 -17.86 -14.04
N GLN A 122 28.85 -17.67 -13.79
CA GLN A 122 29.89 -18.07 -14.74
C GLN A 122 30.16 -19.59 -14.72
N MET A 123 29.65 -20.32 -13.73
CA MET A 123 29.93 -21.74 -13.53
C MET A 123 28.64 -22.55 -13.46
N PRO A 124 28.15 -23.12 -14.58
CA PRO A 124 26.88 -23.86 -14.62
C PRO A 124 26.76 -25.01 -13.61
N ARG A 125 27.89 -25.65 -13.26
CA ARG A 125 27.93 -26.69 -12.22
C ARG A 125 27.72 -26.12 -10.82
N LEU A 126 28.27 -24.94 -10.53
CA LEU A 126 28.16 -24.30 -9.23
C LEU A 126 26.75 -23.76 -9.02
N GLU A 127 26.15 -23.18 -10.06
CA GLU A 127 24.76 -22.73 -10.09
C GLU A 127 23.81 -23.90 -9.76
N ALA A 128 23.89 -25.00 -10.50
CA ALA A 128 23.04 -26.18 -10.26
C ALA A 128 23.22 -26.79 -8.86
N LEU A 129 24.42 -26.69 -8.28
CA LEU A 129 24.68 -27.16 -6.91
C LEU A 129 24.11 -26.22 -5.85
N LEU A 130 24.15 -24.90 -6.08
CA LEU A 130 23.74 -23.89 -5.09
C LEU A 130 22.25 -23.56 -5.15
N GLU A 131 21.60 -23.72 -6.30
CA GLU A 131 20.15 -23.50 -6.49
C GLU A 131 19.27 -24.01 -5.32
N PRO A 132 19.34 -25.29 -4.91
CA PRO A 132 18.49 -25.79 -3.82
C PRO A 132 18.79 -25.14 -2.47
N TYR A 133 20.04 -24.77 -2.20
CA TYR A 133 20.43 -24.12 -0.95
C TYR A 133 20.00 -22.66 -0.92
N VAL A 134 20.14 -21.94 -2.03
CA VAL A 134 19.67 -20.57 -2.18
C VAL A 134 18.15 -20.51 -2.01
N ALA A 135 17.42 -21.41 -2.67
CA ALA A 135 15.97 -21.51 -2.53
C ALA A 135 15.56 -21.81 -1.07
N ALA A 136 16.24 -22.73 -0.40
CA ALA A 136 16.00 -23.03 1.01
C ALA A 136 16.28 -21.83 1.91
N LEU A 137 17.37 -21.08 1.68
CA LEU A 137 17.72 -19.91 2.46
C LEU A 137 16.66 -18.79 2.33
N GLN A 138 16.09 -18.60 1.13
CA GLN A 138 15.02 -17.63 0.90
C GLN A 138 13.70 -17.98 1.59
N SER A 139 13.49 -19.26 1.94
CA SER A 139 12.31 -19.68 2.69
C SER A 139 12.37 -19.33 4.18
N VAL A 140 13.57 -19.01 4.71
CA VAL A 140 13.76 -18.70 6.12
C VAL A 140 13.14 -17.34 6.44
N PRO A 141 12.25 -17.24 7.45
CA PRO A 141 11.71 -15.95 7.87
C PRO A 141 12.82 -15.04 8.38
N LYS A 142 13.15 -13.97 7.62
CA LYS A 142 14.23 -13.03 7.97
C LYS A 142 14.03 -12.38 9.35
N VAL A 143 12.78 -12.27 9.83
CA VAL A 143 12.43 -11.76 11.17
C VAL A 143 13.02 -12.59 12.31
N ALA A 144 13.18 -13.91 12.14
CA ALA A 144 13.73 -14.80 13.16
C ALA A 144 15.25 -14.65 13.34
N ILE A 145 15.95 -14.10 12.33
CA ILE A 145 17.41 -14.00 12.30
C ILE A 145 17.90 -12.75 13.04
N ALA A 146 17.09 -11.67 13.04
CA ALA A 146 17.41 -10.41 13.71
C ALA A 146 17.89 -10.56 15.18
N PRO A 147 17.21 -11.30 16.07
CA PRO A 147 17.70 -11.46 17.44
C PRO A 147 19.06 -12.18 17.54
N ILE A 148 19.35 -13.15 16.67
CA ILE A 148 20.64 -13.84 16.65
C ILE A 148 21.77 -12.86 16.26
N ILE A 149 21.53 -12.04 15.23
CA ILE A 149 22.48 -11.02 14.78
C ILE A 149 22.76 -10.01 15.92
N VAL A 150 21.71 -9.58 16.63
CA VAL A 150 21.85 -8.66 17.77
C VAL A 150 22.62 -9.30 18.93
N VAL A 151 22.46 -10.60 19.17
CA VAL A 151 23.25 -11.32 20.20
C VAL A 151 24.73 -11.37 19.84
N TRP A 152 25.08 -11.56 18.57
CA TRP A 152 26.48 -11.65 18.12
C TRP A 152 27.17 -10.30 17.99
N LEU A 153 26.51 -9.31 17.36
CA LEU A 153 27.09 -8.00 17.05
C LEU A 153 26.74 -6.93 18.08
N GLY A 154 25.83 -7.23 19.00
CA GLY A 154 25.30 -6.29 19.98
C GLY A 154 24.22 -5.35 19.41
N PHE A 155 23.75 -4.44 20.26
CA PHE A 155 22.89 -3.34 19.83
C PHE A 155 23.73 -2.21 19.23
N GLY A 156 23.46 -1.82 17.99
CA GLY A 156 24.17 -0.72 17.36
C GLY A 156 23.98 -0.68 15.84
N ILE A 157 24.81 0.13 15.19
CA ILE A 157 24.77 0.28 13.73
C ILE A 157 25.14 -1.03 13.02
N GLY A 158 26.11 -1.78 13.54
CA GLY A 158 26.58 -3.02 12.93
C GLY A 158 25.51 -4.11 12.79
N SER A 159 24.70 -4.32 13.84
CA SER A 159 23.64 -5.34 13.79
C SER A 159 22.52 -4.95 12.83
N LYS A 160 22.13 -3.67 12.79
CA LYS A 160 21.14 -3.17 11.83
C LYS A 160 21.62 -3.25 10.38
N VAL A 161 22.86 -2.82 10.11
CA VAL A 161 23.47 -2.90 8.78
C VAL A 161 23.54 -4.34 8.31
N MET A 162 23.94 -5.28 9.17
CA MET A 162 23.98 -6.71 8.83
C MET A 162 22.58 -7.27 8.51
N ILE A 163 21.56 -6.88 9.27
CA ILE A 163 20.16 -7.25 8.98
C ILE A 163 19.75 -6.70 7.59
N ILE A 164 20.10 -5.45 7.28
CA ILE A 164 19.78 -4.83 5.99
C ILE A 164 20.53 -5.53 4.84
N CYS A 165 21.79 -5.90 5.03
CA CYS A 165 22.55 -6.69 4.06
C CYS A 165 21.81 -8.00 3.73
N LEU A 166 21.37 -8.72 4.77
CA LEU A 166 20.60 -9.98 4.63
C LEU A 166 19.20 -9.77 4.03
N LEU A 167 18.60 -8.60 4.22
CA LEU A 167 17.30 -8.28 3.61
C LEU A 167 17.43 -7.95 2.12
N THR A 168 18.56 -7.40 1.71
CA THR A 168 18.79 -6.87 0.35
C THR A 168 18.91 -7.96 -0.71
N PHE A 169 19.40 -9.16 -0.36
CA PHE A 169 19.50 -10.32 -1.25
C PHE A 169 18.94 -11.58 -0.59
#